data_AF-A0A1J5TWU5-F1
#
_entry.id   AF-A0A1J5TWU5-F1
#
_cell.length_a   1.000
_cell.length_b   1.000
_cell.length_c   1.000
_cell.angle_alpha   90.00
_cell.angle_beta   90.00
_cell.angle_gamma   90.00
#
_symmetry.space_group_name_H-M   'P 1'
#
loop_
_entity.id
_entity.type
_entity.pdbx_description
1 polymer ?
#
loop_
_entity_poly.entity_id
_entity_poly.type
_entity_poly.pdbx_seq_one_letter_code
_entity_poly.pdbx_strand_id
1 'polypeptide(L)'
;LEQNSEQFRQKENEILGMTDSLKELQEQVDSQRDSNKKIEDELKIEVKSKEKTQKDLTALENASQQVSKVMQTLKKQFEDAKAELNISIDDRNKAERVLEAEKTEHEKLKEDLEFLQGTTIGSEEGTERKIKAMEVEIPKEKELAGEMNAEAQKLSDSNKELEEKIKEARIESLSKPENTTDVNNATGASIGTSLIVKNLTKETEHTFELVNAEDANIPQGKIPLSNPIGKSLEGSKEGDEVKVGPTTFKVLKVN
;
A
#
# COMPACT_ATOMS: atom_id res chain seq x y z
N LEU A 1 -42.86 -132.51 -89.40
CA LEU A 1 -41.71 -131.59 -89.68
C LEU A 1 -42.09 -130.13 -89.46
N GLU A 2 -43.26 -129.66 -89.89
CA GLU A 2 -43.70 -128.25 -89.71
C GLU A 2 -43.82 -127.79 -88.24
N GLN A 3 -44.47 -128.56 -87.37
CA GLN A 3 -44.64 -128.18 -85.95
C GLN A 3 -43.32 -127.94 -85.20
N ASN A 4 -42.28 -128.75 -85.46
CA ASN A 4 -40.96 -128.53 -84.87
C ASN A 4 -40.32 -127.24 -85.41
N SER A 5 -40.47 -126.96 -86.70
CA SER A 5 -39.95 -125.74 -87.33
C SER A 5 -40.58 -124.47 -86.75
N GLU A 6 -41.90 -124.48 -86.51
CA GLU A 6 -42.60 -123.35 -85.86
C GLU A 6 -42.16 -123.14 -84.42
N GLN A 7 -41.97 -124.21 -83.64
CA GLN A 7 -41.42 -124.11 -82.28
C GLN A 7 -39.98 -123.59 -82.26
N PHE A 8 -39.15 -124.00 -83.23
CA PHE A 8 -37.80 -123.45 -83.38
C PHE A 8 -37.82 -121.96 -83.72
N ARG A 9 -38.71 -121.50 -84.62
CA ARG A 9 -38.90 -120.07 -84.91
C ARG A 9 -39.40 -119.26 -83.72
N GLN A 10 -40.30 -119.82 -82.91
CA GLN A 10 -40.75 -119.17 -81.66
C GLN A 10 -39.61 -118.99 -80.67
N LYS A 11 -38.82 -120.05 -80.42
CA LYS A 11 -37.65 -119.96 -79.54
C LYS A 11 -36.58 -119.02 -80.08
N GLU A 12 -36.38 -118.99 -81.40
CA GLU A 12 -35.45 -118.06 -82.05
C GLU A 12 -35.90 -116.60 -81.86
N ASN A 13 -37.20 -116.33 -82.00
CA ASN A 13 -37.77 -115.00 -81.72
C ASN A 13 -37.69 -114.61 -80.23
N GLU A 14 -37.89 -115.56 -79.31
CA GLU A 14 -37.70 -115.32 -77.87
C GLU A 14 -36.23 -115.01 -77.54
N ILE A 15 -35.29 -115.76 -78.12
CA ILE A 15 -33.85 -115.51 -77.97
C ILE A 15 -33.47 -114.13 -78.51
N LEU A 16 -34.02 -113.74 -79.67
CA LEU A 16 -33.82 -112.40 -80.23
C LEU A 16 -34.37 -111.32 -79.29
N GLY A 17 -35.59 -111.47 -78.77
CA GLY A 17 -36.17 -110.52 -77.82
C GLY A 17 -35.40 -110.43 -76.48
N MET A 18 -34.89 -111.55 -75.97
CA MET A 18 -34.00 -111.58 -74.80
C MET A 18 -32.65 -110.91 -75.09
N THR A 19 -32.13 -111.07 -76.31
CA THR A 19 -30.88 -110.43 -76.74
C THR A 19 -31.03 -108.91 -76.84
N ASP A 20 -32.15 -108.43 -77.38
CA ASP A 20 -32.46 -107.00 -77.45
C ASP A 20 -32.65 -106.41 -76.04
N SER A 21 -33.33 -107.13 -75.14
CA SER A 21 -33.49 -106.71 -73.74
C SER A 21 -32.15 -106.67 -73.00
N LEU A 22 -31.27 -107.65 -73.23
CA LEU A 22 -29.91 -107.68 -72.69
C LEU A 22 -29.09 -106.49 -73.20
N LYS A 23 -29.23 -106.13 -74.48
CA LYS A 23 -28.55 -104.98 -75.07
C LYS A 23 -29.03 -103.66 -74.46
N GLU A 24 -30.34 -103.51 -74.26
CA GLU A 24 -30.90 -102.32 -73.61
C GLU A 24 -30.44 -102.18 -72.15
N LEU A 25 -30.39 -103.28 -71.40
CA LEU A 25 -29.82 -103.31 -70.05
C LEU A 25 -28.32 -102.96 -70.05
N GLN A 26 -27.56 -103.45 -71.04
CA GLN A 26 -26.14 -103.11 -71.19
C GLN A 26 -25.95 -101.59 -71.41
N GLU A 27 -26.74 -100.98 -72.29
CA GLU A 27 -26.72 -99.54 -72.54
C GLU A 27 -27.13 -98.73 -71.30
N GLN A 28 -28.10 -99.20 -70.52
CA GLN A 28 -28.47 -98.57 -69.24
C GLN A 28 -27.34 -98.66 -68.21
N VAL A 29 -26.66 -99.80 -68.11
CA VAL A 29 -25.51 -99.99 -67.20
C VAL A 29 -24.35 -99.07 -67.58
N ASP A 30 -24.04 -98.94 -68.87
CA ASP A 30 -22.98 -98.05 -69.35
C ASP A 30 -23.33 -96.57 -69.09
N SER A 31 -24.58 -96.17 -69.32
CA SER A 31 -25.07 -94.83 -68.98
C SER A 31 -24.98 -94.54 -67.47
N GLN A 32 -25.38 -95.49 -66.63
CA GLN A 32 -25.23 -95.37 -65.16
C GLN A 32 -23.76 -95.27 -64.75
N ARG A 33 -22.86 -96.03 -65.40
CA ARG A 33 -21.43 -95.98 -65.13
C ARG A 33 -20.85 -94.61 -65.43
N ASP A 34 -21.22 -94.01 -66.55
CA ASP A 34 -20.78 -92.66 -66.92
C ASP A 34 -21.37 -91.58 -65.99
N SER A 35 -22.63 -91.73 -65.57
CA SER A 35 -23.26 -90.85 -64.58
C SER A 35 -22.55 -90.92 -63.23
N ASN A 36 -22.29 -92.13 -62.72
CA ASN A 36 -21.57 -92.33 -61.46
C ASN A 36 -20.17 -91.72 -61.48
N LYS A 37 -19.47 -91.84 -62.62
CA LYS A 37 -18.15 -91.23 -62.80
C LYS A 37 -18.21 -89.70 -62.74
N LYS A 38 -19.20 -89.07 -63.39
CA LYS A 38 -19.41 -87.61 -63.30
C LYS A 38 -19.69 -87.16 -61.87
N ILE A 39 -20.56 -87.88 -61.16
CA ILE A 39 -20.88 -87.58 -59.75
C ILE A 39 -19.62 -87.70 -58.89
N GLU A 40 -18.79 -88.72 -59.11
CA GLU A 40 -17.53 -88.89 -58.37
C GLU A 40 -16.56 -87.71 -58.60
N ASP A 41 -16.44 -87.24 -59.84
CA ASP A 41 -15.59 -86.10 -60.18
C ASP A 41 -16.12 -84.79 -59.57
N GLU A 42 -17.45 -84.56 -59.61
CA GLU A 42 -18.10 -83.44 -58.93
C GLU A 42 -17.89 -83.49 -57.41
N LEU A 43 -18.02 -84.67 -56.79
CA LEU A 43 -17.79 -84.86 -55.37
C LEU A 43 -16.33 -84.51 -54.99
N LYS A 44 -15.36 -84.92 -55.80
CA LYS A 44 -13.94 -84.57 -55.57
C LYS A 44 -13.71 -83.06 -55.64
N ILE A 45 -14.37 -82.37 -56.55
CA ILE A 45 -14.28 -80.91 -56.67
C ILE A 45 -14.90 -80.25 -55.43
N GLU A 46 -16.07 -80.72 -55.00
CA GLU A 46 -16.79 -80.17 -53.85
C GLU A 46 -16.05 -80.43 -52.52
N VAL A 47 -15.41 -81.59 -52.36
CA VAL A 47 -14.56 -81.87 -51.19
C VAL A 47 -13.39 -80.89 -51.14
N LYS A 48 -12.71 -80.65 -52.26
CA LYS A 48 -11.60 -79.68 -52.33
C LYS A 48 -12.08 -78.25 -52.07
N SER A 49 -13.27 -77.88 -52.54
CA SER A 49 -13.86 -76.55 -52.29
C SER A 49 -14.16 -76.36 -50.80
N LYS A 50 -14.71 -77.39 -50.13
CA LYS A 50 -14.94 -77.41 -48.69
C LYS A 50 -13.66 -77.33 -47.87
N GLU A 51 -12.63 -78.07 -48.25
CA GLU A 51 -11.34 -78.00 -47.56
C GLU A 51 -10.72 -76.60 -47.67
N LYS A 52 -10.84 -75.96 -48.85
CA LYS A 52 -10.35 -74.59 -49.05
C LYS A 52 -11.15 -73.59 -48.20
N THR A 53 -12.48 -73.64 -48.24
CA THR A 53 -13.33 -72.74 -47.44
C THR A 53 -13.13 -72.94 -45.95
N GLN A 54 -12.89 -74.16 -45.48
CA GLN A 54 -12.54 -74.41 -44.08
C GLN A 54 -11.22 -73.74 -43.70
N LYS A 55 -10.20 -73.80 -44.55
CA LYS A 55 -8.93 -73.09 -44.33
C LYS A 55 -9.13 -71.58 -44.28
N ASP A 56 -9.90 -71.03 -45.22
CA ASP A 56 -10.20 -69.60 -45.28
C ASP A 56 -10.96 -69.14 -44.01
N LEU A 57 -11.91 -69.95 -43.52
CA LEU A 57 -12.65 -69.69 -42.29
C LEU A 57 -11.70 -69.64 -41.07
N THR A 58 -10.80 -70.61 -40.94
CA THR A 58 -9.82 -70.61 -39.83
C THR A 58 -8.87 -69.41 -39.90
N ALA A 59 -8.46 -68.99 -41.10
CA ALA A 59 -7.64 -67.81 -41.29
C ALA A 59 -8.39 -66.52 -40.88
N LEU A 60 -9.67 -66.42 -41.25
CA LEU A 60 -10.53 -65.30 -40.89
C LEU A 60 -10.78 -65.23 -39.37
N GLU A 61 -10.98 -66.38 -38.72
CA GLU A 61 -11.16 -66.44 -37.27
C GLU A 61 -9.90 -65.99 -36.53
N ASN A 62 -8.73 -66.44 -36.97
CA ASN A 62 -7.45 -65.97 -36.43
C ASN A 62 -7.25 -64.46 -36.63
N ALA A 63 -7.58 -63.93 -37.81
CA ALA A 63 -7.53 -62.50 -38.08
C ALA A 63 -8.49 -61.71 -37.17
N SER A 64 -9.71 -62.20 -36.99
CA SER A 64 -10.70 -61.59 -36.09
C SER A 64 -10.22 -61.55 -34.63
N GLN A 65 -9.59 -62.63 -34.15
CA GLN A 65 -8.98 -62.65 -32.82
C GLN A 65 -7.85 -61.63 -32.68
N GLN A 66 -7.01 -61.45 -33.70
CA GLN A 66 -5.96 -60.42 -33.69
C GLN A 66 -6.56 -59.01 -33.66
N VAL A 67 -7.56 -58.74 -34.48
CA VAL A 67 -8.28 -57.46 -34.48
C VAL A 67 -8.90 -57.18 -33.11
N SER A 68 -9.50 -58.19 -32.47
CA SER A 68 -10.06 -58.05 -31.12
C SER A 68 -9.01 -57.66 -30.08
N LYS A 69 -7.82 -58.27 -30.11
CA LYS A 69 -6.69 -57.92 -29.24
C LYS A 69 -6.19 -56.49 -29.46
N VAL A 70 -6.07 -56.08 -30.73
CA VAL A 70 -5.70 -54.70 -31.07
C VAL A 70 -6.76 -53.72 -30.56
N MET A 71 -8.04 -54.02 -30.76
CA MET A 71 -9.14 -53.18 -30.29
C MET A 71 -9.16 -53.04 -28.76
N GLN A 72 -8.91 -54.13 -28.02
CA GLN A 72 -8.78 -54.07 -26.56
C GLN A 72 -7.60 -53.21 -26.11
N THR A 73 -6.46 -53.33 -26.80
CA THR A 73 -5.26 -52.53 -26.51
C THR A 73 -5.52 -51.05 -26.78
N LEU A 74 -6.14 -50.72 -27.92
CA LEU A 74 -6.48 -49.36 -28.29
C LEU A 74 -7.50 -48.75 -27.32
N LYS A 75 -8.49 -49.54 -26.88
CA LYS A 75 -9.44 -49.11 -25.85
C LYS A 75 -8.74 -48.77 -24.55
N LYS A 76 -7.78 -49.60 -24.11
CA LYS A 76 -6.98 -49.30 -22.91
C LYS A 76 -6.18 -48.01 -23.06
N GLN A 77 -5.47 -47.85 -24.19
CA GLN A 77 -4.72 -46.62 -24.49
C GLN A 77 -5.61 -45.38 -24.48
N PHE A 78 -6.84 -45.50 -24.99
CA PHE A 78 -7.80 -44.39 -24.99
C PHE A 78 -8.24 -44.02 -23.57
N GLU A 79 -8.55 -44.99 -22.72
CA GLU A 79 -8.91 -44.72 -21.32
C GLU A 79 -7.73 -44.13 -20.53
N ASP A 80 -6.51 -44.64 -20.75
CA ASP A 80 -5.29 -44.10 -20.12
C ASP A 80 -5.06 -42.64 -20.56
N ALA A 81 -5.15 -42.34 -21.87
CA ALA A 81 -5.01 -40.98 -22.39
C ALA A 81 -6.10 -40.03 -21.89
N LYS A 82 -7.33 -40.53 -21.73
CA LYS A 82 -8.44 -39.76 -21.16
C LYS A 82 -8.19 -39.43 -19.68
N ALA A 83 -7.64 -40.37 -18.91
CA ALA A 83 -7.29 -40.14 -17.52
C ALA A 83 -6.17 -39.08 -17.41
N GLU A 84 -5.14 -39.16 -18.24
CA GLU A 84 -4.05 -38.18 -18.29
C GLU A 84 -4.54 -36.78 -18.69
N LEU A 85 -5.43 -36.70 -19.68
CA LEU A 85 -6.05 -35.44 -20.08
C LEU A 85 -6.84 -34.79 -18.94
N ASN A 86 -7.60 -35.58 -18.17
CA ASN A 86 -8.34 -35.05 -17.02
C ASN A 86 -7.42 -34.45 -15.96
N ILE A 87 -6.29 -35.13 -15.64
CA ILE A 87 -5.29 -34.61 -14.70
C ILE A 87 -4.72 -33.28 -15.21
N SER A 88 -4.34 -33.22 -16.49
CA SER A 88 -3.81 -32.01 -17.11
C SER A 88 -4.82 -30.84 -17.07
N ILE A 89 -6.10 -31.11 -17.29
CA ILE A 89 -7.17 -30.12 -17.17
C ILE A 89 -7.28 -29.59 -15.73
N ASP A 90 -7.23 -30.48 -14.74
CA ASP A 90 -7.30 -30.09 -13.33
C ASP A 90 -6.11 -29.23 -12.90
N ASP A 91 -4.90 -29.59 -13.32
CA ASP A 91 -3.69 -28.82 -13.08
C ASP A 91 -3.76 -27.43 -13.75
N ARG A 92 -4.23 -27.37 -14.99
CA ARG A 92 -4.47 -26.11 -15.71
C ARG A 92 -5.48 -25.24 -14.95
N ASN A 93 -6.60 -25.81 -14.49
CA ASN A 93 -7.62 -25.07 -13.75
C ASN A 93 -7.11 -24.59 -12.38
N LYS A 94 -6.17 -25.32 -11.77
CA LYS A 94 -5.49 -24.88 -10.54
C LYS A 94 -4.53 -23.71 -10.83
N ALA A 95 -3.74 -23.81 -11.89
CA ALA A 95 -2.84 -22.75 -12.33
C ALA A 95 -3.60 -21.46 -12.71
N GLU A 96 -4.75 -21.60 -13.39
CA GLU A 96 -5.61 -20.47 -13.75
C GLU A 96 -6.16 -19.74 -12.53
N ARG A 97 -6.54 -20.46 -11.47
CA ARG A 97 -6.95 -19.86 -10.19
C ARG A 97 -5.83 -19.09 -9.51
N VAL A 98 -4.61 -19.63 -9.52
CA VAL A 98 -3.44 -18.94 -8.96
C VAL A 98 -3.13 -17.68 -9.76
N LEU A 99 -3.11 -17.78 -11.09
CA LEU A 99 -2.88 -16.64 -11.97
C LEU A 99 -3.92 -15.54 -11.77
N GLU A 100 -5.18 -15.89 -11.58
CA GLU A 100 -6.22 -14.89 -11.32
C GLU A 100 -6.02 -14.21 -9.97
N ALA A 101 -5.64 -14.97 -8.93
CA ALA A 101 -5.28 -14.39 -7.63
C ALA A 101 -4.08 -13.44 -7.76
N GLU A 102 -3.01 -13.84 -8.44
CA GLU A 102 -1.82 -13.00 -8.68
C GLU A 102 -2.17 -11.74 -9.48
N LYS A 103 -3.05 -11.82 -10.48
CA LYS A 103 -3.54 -10.64 -11.20
C LYS A 103 -4.28 -9.67 -10.28
N THR A 104 -5.15 -10.18 -9.41
CA THR A 104 -5.87 -9.32 -8.46
C THR A 104 -4.93 -8.67 -7.46
N GLU A 105 -3.88 -9.37 -7.01
CA GLU A 105 -2.86 -8.81 -6.14
C GLU A 105 -2.02 -7.76 -6.88
N HIS A 106 -1.61 -8.03 -8.12
CA HIS A 106 -0.89 -7.08 -8.96
C HIS A 106 -1.68 -5.79 -9.18
N GLU A 107 -2.99 -5.86 -9.42
CA GLU A 107 -3.82 -4.66 -9.59
C GLU A 107 -3.88 -3.83 -8.30
N LYS A 108 -3.98 -4.48 -7.12
CA LYS A 108 -3.91 -3.78 -5.83
C LYS A 108 -2.55 -3.12 -5.62
N LEU A 109 -1.44 -3.82 -5.89
CA LEU A 109 -0.10 -3.25 -5.76
C LEU A 109 0.08 -2.05 -6.70
N LYS A 110 -0.50 -2.11 -7.90
CA LYS A 110 -0.49 -1.00 -8.84
C LYS A 110 -1.27 0.20 -8.31
N GLU A 111 -2.47 -0.01 -7.77
CA GLU A 111 -3.26 1.03 -7.12
C GLU A 111 -2.52 1.65 -5.92
N ASP A 112 -1.93 0.83 -5.06
CA ASP A 112 -1.12 1.27 -3.92
C ASP A 112 0.10 2.08 -4.37
N LEU A 113 0.76 1.68 -5.46
CA LEU A 113 1.89 2.39 -6.03
C LEU A 113 1.46 3.75 -6.61
N GLU A 114 0.35 3.81 -7.35
CA GLU A 114 -0.22 5.06 -7.85
C GLU A 114 -0.60 6.00 -6.69
N PHE A 115 -1.20 5.46 -5.63
CA PHE A 115 -1.53 6.20 -4.41
C PHE A 115 -0.28 6.75 -3.71
N LEU A 116 0.75 5.92 -3.54
CA LEU A 116 2.02 6.32 -2.92
C LEU A 116 2.76 7.36 -3.76
N GLN A 117 2.78 7.23 -5.08
CA GLN A 117 3.36 8.24 -5.98
C GLN A 117 2.60 9.57 -5.86
N GLY A 118 1.27 9.53 -5.91
CA GLY A 118 0.43 10.72 -5.73
C GLY A 118 0.62 11.39 -4.36
N THR A 119 0.80 10.62 -3.29
CA THR A 119 0.95 11.14 -1.92
C THR A 119 2.37 11.61 -1.58
N THR A 120 3.40 10.86 -2.01
CA THR A 120 4.80 11.07 -1.61
C THR A 120 5.49 12.11 -2.48
N ILE A 121 5.28 12.03 -3.80
CA ILE A 121 5.91 12.94 -4.75
C ILE A 121 4.98 14.14 -5.00
N GLY A 122 3.68 14.04 -4.71
CA GLY A 122 2.71 15.01 -5.21
C GLY A 122 2.65 14.96 -6.75
N SER A 123 1.82 15.80 -7.38
CA SER A 123 1.99 16.00 -8.81
C SER A 123 3.38 16.59 -9.07
N GLU A 124 4.01 16.20 -10.17
CA GLU A 124 5.26 16.83 -10.66
C GLU A 124 5.14 18.36 -10.64
N GLU A 125 3.96 18.87 -11.00
CA GLU A 125 3.59 20.28 -10.94
C GLU A 125 3.62 20.87 -9.51
N GLY A 126 3.20 20.12 -8.49
CA GLY A 126 3.24 20.54 -7.09
C GLY A 126 4.68 20.64 -6.56
N THR A 127 5.53 19.69 -6.92
CA THR A 127 6.97 19.75 -6.62
C THR A 127 7.66 20.90 -7.35
N GLU A 128 7.36 21.10 -8.63
CA GLU A 128 7.93 22.21 -9.40
C GLU A 128 7.49 23.57 -8.86
N ARG A 129 6.22 23.72 -8.47
CA ARG A 129 5.73 24.96 -7.84
C ARG A 129 6.43 25.23 -6.52
N LYS A 130 6.64 24.21 -5.68
CA LYS A 130 7.39 24.34 -4.42
C LYS A 130 8.85 24.71 -4.68
N ILE A 131 9.51 24.06 -5.64
CA ILE A 131 10.90 24.37 -6.02
C ILE A 131 11.00 25.81 -6.51
N LYS A 132 10.13 26.25 -7.44
CA LYS A 132 10.11 27.64 -7.93
C LYS A 132 9.83 28.66 -6.83
N ALA A 133 8.93 28.36 -5.89
CA ALA A 133 8.69 29.24 -4.74
C ALA A 133 9.96 29.35 -3.88
N MET A 134 10.62 28.23 -3.59
CA MET A 134 11.87 28.19 -2.84
C MET A 134 13.02 28.94 -3.54
N GLU A 135 13.13 28.80 -4.87
CA GLU A 135 14.12 29.52 -5.70
C GLU A 135 13.96 31.04 -5.64
N VAL A 136 12.73 31.54 -5.40
CA VAL A 136 12.46 32.98 -5.24
C VAL A 136 12.65 33.43 -3.79
N GLU A 137 12.23 32.60 -2.83
CA GLU A 137 12.23 32.97 -1.41
C GLU A 137 13.63 32.94 -0.79
N ILE A 138 14.46 31.95 -1.13
CA ILE A 138 15.85 31.82 -0.65
C ILE A 138 16.71 33.07 -0.94
N PRO A 139 16.79 33.59 -2.20
CA PRO A 139 17.59 34.78 -2.46
C PRO A 139 17.02 36.02 -1.79
N LYS A 140 15.69 36.13 -1.67
CA LYS A 140 15.04 37.27 -1.00
C LYS A 140 15.33 37.28 0.51
N GLU A 141 15.27 36.14 1.18
CA GLU A 141 15.66 36.03 2.58
C GLU A 141 17.16 36.31 2.78
N LYS A 142 17.99 35.83 1.85
CA LYS A 142 19.44 36.10 1.89
C LYS A 142 19.76 37.58 1.68
N GLU A 143 19.05 38.26 0.78
CA GLU A 143 19.17 39.70 0.56
C GLU A 143 18.72 40.48 1.79
N LEU A 144 17.54 40.16 2.35
CA LEU A 144 17.04 40.76 3.58
C LEU A 144 18.00 40.57 4.76
N ALA A 145 18.56 39.36 4.92
CA ALA A 145 19.58 39.09 5.94
C ALA A 145 20.87 39.90 5.70
N GLY A 146 21.25 40.12 4.43
CA GLY A 146 22.36 40.98 4.05
C GLY A 146 22.11 42.45 4.40
N GLU A 147 20.93 42.97 4.09
CA GLU A 147 20.50 44.33 4.41
C GLU A 147 20.48 44.57 5.92
N MET A 148 19.88 43.64 6.68
CA MET A 148 19.81 43.73 8.14
C MET A 148 21.21 43.70 8.78
N ASN A 149 22.13 42.89 8.23
CA ASN A 149 23.53 42.88 8.69
C ASN A 149 24.25 44.21 8.36
N ALA A 150 24.01 44.79 7.19
CA ALA A 150 24.61 46.07 6.82
C ALA A 150 24.08 47.22 7.69
N GLU A 151 22.79 47.22 8.02
CA GLU A 151 22.18 48.17 8.95
C GLU A 151 22.71 48.00 10.38
N ALA A 152 22.83 46.76 10.85
CA ALA A 152 23.43 46.45 12.15
C ALA A 152 24.88 46.95 12.23
N GLN A 153 25.68 46.79 11.16
CA GLN A 153 27.05 47.31 11.10
C GLN A 153 27.07 48.84 11.15
N LYS A 154 26.20 49.52 10.39
CA LYS A 154 26.10 51.00 10.43
C LYS A 154 25.72 51.51 11.82
N LEU A 155 24.77 50.86 12.49
CA LEU A 155 24.38 51.19 13.86
C LEU A 155 25.53 50.94 14.83
N SER A 156 26.25 49.83 14.67
CA SER A 156 27.44 49.52 15.46
C SER A 156 28.55 50.57 15.29
N ASP A 157 28.83 50.98 14.05
CA ASP A 157 29.83 52.01 13.74
C ASP A 157 29.41 53.37 14.30
N SER A 158 28.13 53.73 14.16
CA SER A 158 27.57 54.97 14.72
C SER A 158 27.62 54.98 16.25
N ASN A 159 27.33 53.85 16.90
CA ASN A 159 27.47 53.69 18.35
C ASN A 159 28.92 53.84 18.79
N LYS A 160 29.87 53.27 18.04
CA LYS A 160 31.30 53.42 18.33
C LYS A 160 31.75 54.88 18.20
N GLU A 161 31.29 55.59 17.17
CA GLU A 161 31.59 57.03 17.00
C GLU A 161 30.99 57.87 18.16
N LEU A 162 29.77 57.54 18.59
CA LEU A 162 29.16 58.18 19.76
C LEU A 162 29.93 57.87 21.05
N GLU A 163 30.37 56.63 21.25
CA GLU A 163 31.21 56.25 22.38
C GLU A 163 32.55 57.01 22.38
N GLU A 164 33.19 57.15 21.22
CA GLU A 164 34.41 57.93 21.05
C GLU A 164 34.17 59.42 21.38
N LYS A 165 33.09 60.03 20.87
CA LYS A 165 32.71 61.41 21.22
C LYS A 165 32.39 61.61 22.71
N ILE A 166 31.70 60.65 23.33
CA ILE A 166 31.43 60.66 24.77
C ILE A 166 32.75 60.57 25.55
N LYS A 167 33.68 59.72 25.10
CA LYS A 167 35.00 59.59 25.72
C LYS A 167 35.83 60.87 25.55
N GLU A 168 35.81 61.51 24.39
CA GLU A 168 36.45 62.80 24.15
C GLU A 168 35.86 63.90 25.03
N ALA A 169 34.53 64.04 25.09
CA ALA A 169 33.86 64.99 25.96
C ALA A 169 34.14 64.72 27.46
N ARG A 170 34.30 63.45 27.84
CA ARG A 170 34.71 63.06 29.20
C ARG A 170 36.17 63.43 29.49
N ILE A 171 37.07 63.27 28.53
CA ILE A 171 38.47 63.69 28.66
C ILE A 171 38.57 65.23 28.70
N GLU A 172 37.78 65.94 27.89
CA GLU A 172 37.72 67.40 27.86
C GLU A 172 37.14 67.98 29.17
N SER A 173 36.11 67.34 29.73
CA SER A 173 35.57 67.70 31.05
C SER A 173 36.51 67.38 32.22
N LEU A 174 37.41 66.40 32.08
CA LEU A 174 38.47 66.10 33.06
C LEU A 174 39.71 67.00 32.92
N SER A 175 39.85 67.75 31.82
CA SER A 175 40.95 68.69 31.55
C SER A 175 40.73 70.09 32.14
N LYS A 176 39.53 70.35 32.68
CA LYS A 176 39.17 71.60 33.35
C LYS A 176 39.22 71.37 34.88
N PRO A 177 40.16 71.99 35.62
CA PRO A 177 40.16 71.84 37.07
C PRO A 177 39.13 72.82 37.63
N GLU A 178 37.94 72.33 37.98
CA GLU A 178 37.05 73.11 38.82
C GLU A 178 36.28 72.21 39.78
N ASN A 179 36.83 72.16 40.99
CA ASN A 179 36.16 72.19 42.28
C ASN A 179 35.00 71.20 42.51
N THR A 180 35.38 70.13 43.21
CA THR A 180 34.79 69.75 44.50
C THR A 180 33.60 70.59 44.98
N THR A 181 32.44 69.96 45.15
CA THR A 181 31.70 69.96 46.41
C THR A 181 30.64 68.86 46.42
N ASP A 182 31.02 67.74 47.00
CA ASP A 182 30.12 66.96 47.84
C ASP A 182 29.63 67.81 49.04
N VAL A 183 28.58 67.30 49.69
CA VAL A 183 28.12 67.58 51.06
C VAL A 183 26.82 68.41 51.16
N ASN A 184 25.71 67.68 51.03
CA ASN A 184 24.77 67.39 52.13
C ASN A 184 24.76 68.40 53.29
N ASN A 185 23.69 69.20 53.43
CA ASN A 185 23.17 69.63 54.72
C ASN A 185 21.79 70.28 54.54
N ALA A 186 20.74 69.47 54.57
CA ALA A 186 19.38 69.91 54.87
C ALA A 186 18.86 69.11 56.06
N THR A 187 19.22 69.54 57.27
CA THR A 187 18.77 68.97 58.55
C THR A 187 17.32 69.39 58.85
N GLY A 188 16.38 68.94 58.03
CA GLY A 188 14.95 69.13 58.21
C GLY A 188 14.14 68.30 57.22
N ALA A 189 12.94 67.89 57.63
CA ALA A 189 12.01 67.14 56.79
C ALA A 189 11.66 67.90 55.51
N SER A 190 12.00 67.34 54.35
CA SER A 190 11.78 67.95 53.03
C SER A 190 11.17 66.96 52.05
N ILE A 191 10.82 67.41 50.85
CA ILE A 191 10.23 66.55 49.81
C ILE A 191 11.19 65.38 49.52
N GLY A 192 10.68 64.14 49.63
CA GLY A 192 11.44 62.89 49.52
C GLY A 192 11.86 62.27 50.86
N THR A 193 11.58 62.92 52.00
CA THR A 193 11.93 62.42 53.35
C THR A 193 10.78 61.60 53.95
N SER A 194 11.10 60.53 54.68
CA SER A 194 10.10 59.67 55.35
C SER A 194 10.14 59.85 56.87
N LEU A 195 9.01 60.26 57.46
CA LEU A 195 8.87 60.56 58.88
C LEU A 195 7.98 59.53 59.58
N ILE A 196 8.37 59.15 60.80
CA ILE A 196 7.51 58.37 61.70
C ILE A 196 6.97 59.32 62.76
N VAL A 197 5.65 59.44 62.85
CA VAL A 197 4.98 60.34 63.80
C VAL A 197 3.99 59.59 64.68
N LYS A 198 3.91 59.97 65.95
CA LYS A 198 2.93 59.45 66.91
C LYS A 198 1.82 60.46 67.14
N ASN A 199 0.58 60.05 66.93
CA ASN A 199 -0.60 60.84 67.25
C ASN A 199 -0.84 60.77 68.76
N LEU A 200 -0.68 61.89 69.48
CA LEU A 200 -0.88 61.95 70.93
C LEU A 200 -2.37 61.90 71.34
N THR A 201 -3.29 62.12 70.41
CA THR A 201 -4.74 62.08 70.66
C THR A 201 -5.31 60.66 70.54
N LYS A 202 -4.74 59.84 69.65
CA LYS A 202 -5.19 58.45 69.40
C LYS A 202 -4.19 57.37 69.82
N GLU A 203 -3.01 57.77 70.31
CA GLU A 203 -1.84 56.94 70.63
C GLU A 203 -1.38 55.99 69.50
N THR A 204 -1.68 56.32 68.24
CA THR A 204 -1.26 55.53 67.07
C THR A 204 -0.03 56.12 66.39
N GLU A 205 0.84 55.25 65.88
CA GLU A 205 2.01 55.62 65.08
C GLU A 205 1.70 55.51 63.58
N HIS A 206 2.14 56.51 62.82
CA HIS A 206 1.94 56.59 61.38
C HIS A 206 3.25 56.98 60.69
N THR A 207 3.54 56.33 59.56
CA THR A 207 4.68 56.68 58.70
C THR A 207 4.17 57.54 57.54
N PHE A 208 4.75 58.71 57.38
CA PHE A 208 4.42 59.65 56.31
C PHE A 208 5.65 59.95 55.44
N GLU A 209 5.46 59.96 54.13
CA GLU A 209 6.48 60.37 53.16
C GLU A 209 6.04 61.69 52.53
N LEU A 210 6.86 62.73 52.64
CA LEU A 210 6.58 64.03 52.06
C LEU A 210 6.86 63.98 50.56
N VAL A 211 5.82 64.10 49.73
CA VAL A 211 5.94 64.01 48.25
C VAL A 211 5.39 65.25 47.57
N ASN A 212 5.56 65.37 46.26
CA ASN A 212 4.90 66.41 45.47
C ASN A 212 3.40 66.10 45.28
N ALA A 213 2.61 67.10 44.88
CA ALA A 213 1.17 66.94 44.67
C ALA A 213 0.82 65.86 43.62
N GLU A 214 1.70 65.62 42.65
CA GLU A 214 1.51 64.64 41.57
C GLU A 214 1.68 63.19 42.05
N ASP A 215 2.48 62.96 43.10
CA ASP A 215 2.81 61.63 43.62
C ASP A 215 2.06 61.29 44.93
N ALA A 216 1.07 62.10 45.28
CA ALA A 216 0.31 61.99 46.53
C ALA A 216 -0.53 60.71 46.59
N ASN A 217 -0.36 59.92 47.66
CA ASN A 217 -1.16 58.72 47.92
C ASN A 217 -1.42 58.58 49.43
N ILE A 218 -2.53 59.20 49.88
CA ILE A 218 -2.93 59.29 51.30
C ILE A 218 -3.07 57.90 51.96
N PRO A 219 -3.69 56.88 51.33
CA PRO A 219 -3.74 55.52 51.88
C PRO A 219 -2.37 54.89 52.14
N GLN A 220 -1.34 55.24 51.36
CA GLN A 220 0.01 54.70 51.49
C GLN A 220 0.92 55.57 52.37
N GLY A 221 0.38 56.63 53.00
CA GLY A 221 1.16 57.55 53.82
C GLY A 221 1.97 58.57 53.01
N LYS A 222 1.81 58.64 51.68
CA LYS A 222 2.46 59.65 50.83
C LYS A 222 1.64 60.93 50.83
N ILE A 223 2.11 61.96 51.53
CA ILE A 223 1.37 63.19 51.78
C ILE A 223 2.05 64.36 51.07
N PRO A 224 1.30 65.14 50.26
CA PRO A 224 1.84 66.34 49.64
C PRO A 224 1.90 67.52 50.62
N LEU A 225 2.80 68.47 50.36
CA LEU A 225 2.90 69.73 51.12
C LEU A 225 1.62 70.59 51.07
N SER A 226 0.70 70.31 50.13
CA SER A 226 -0.62 70.94 50.11
C SER A 226 -1.55 70.46 51.23
N ASN A 227 -1.26 69.31 51.86
CA ASN A 227 -2.04 68.79 52.97
C ASN A 227 -1.63 69.48 54.29
N PRO A 228 -2.58 69.86 55.17
CA PRO A 228 -2.27 70.46 56.48
C PRO A 228 -1.27 69.68 57.32
N ILE A 229 -1.26 68.34 57.22
CA ILE A 229 -0.30 67.47 57.93
C ILE A 229 1.09 67.60 57.30
N GLY A 230 1.20 67.48 55.98
CA GLY A 230 2.47 67.60 55.26
C GLY A 230 3.12 68.96 55.45
N LYS A 231 2.34 70.04 55.37
CA LYS A 231 2.81 71.40 55.63
C LYS A 231 3.30 71.62 57.06
N SER A 232 2.70 70.95 58.04
CA SER A 232 3.09 71.11 59.44
C SER A 232 4.32 70.26 59.80
N LEU A 233 4.59 69.20 59.02
CA LEU A 233 5.77 68.34 59.18
C LEU A 233 6.98 68.87 58.39
N GLU A 234 6.77 69.75 57.42
CA GLU A 234 7.85 70.41 56.67
C GLU A 234 8.82 71.13 57.62
N GLY A 235 10.10 70.80 57.52
CA GLY A 235 11.17 71.38 58.36
C GLY A 235 11.22 70.87 59.82
N SER A 236 10.33 69.95 60.23
CA SER A 236 10.34 69.39 61.59
C SER A 236 11.52 68.44 61.81
N LYS A 237 11.99 68.35 63.06
CA LYS A 237 13.09 67.48 63.49
C LYS A 237 12.59 66.37 64.43
N GLU A 238 13.42 65.36 64.64
CA GLU A 238 13.13 64.30 65.61
C GLU A 238 12.88 64.88 67.01
N GLY A 239 11.75 64.53 67.62
CA GLY A 239 11.31 65.00 68.93
C GLY A 239 10.32 66.16 68.91
N ASP A 240 10.12 66.83 67.76
CA ASP A 240 9.21 67.99 67.66
C ASP A 240 7.73 67.58 67.74
N GLU A 241 6.92 68.44 68.37
CA GLU A 241 5.47 68.27 68.49
C GLU A 241 4.75 69.30 67.60
N VAL A 242 4.04 68.81 66.59
CA VAL A 242 3.30 69.62 65.61
C VAL A 242 1.80 69.47 65.80
N LYS A 243 1.07 70.59 65.81
CA LYS A 243 -0.38 70.62 66.01
C LYS A 243 -1.09 70.87 64.69
N VAL A 244 -1.92 69.92 64.27
CA VAL A 244 -2.71 70.00 63.04
C VAL A 244 -4.19 69.90 63.41
N GLY A 245 -4.86 71.05 63.47
CA GLY A 245 -6.24 71.14 63.96
C GLY A 245 -6.38 70.72 65.44
N PRO A 246 -7.32 69.83 65.80
CA PRO A 246 -7.48 69.35 67.18
C PRO A 246 -6.50 68.23 67.57
N THR A 247 -5.66 67.75 66.63
CA THR A 247 -4.77 66.60 66.82
C THR A 247 -3.31 67.07 66.94
N THR A 248 -2.57 66.50 67.89
CA THR A 248 -1.12 66.77 68.07
C THR A 248 -0.32 65.55 67.66
N PHE A 249 0.69 65.74 66.81
CA PHE A 249 1.62 64.71 66.37
C PHE A 249 3.02 64.98 66.93
N LYS A 250 3.70 63.93 67.39
CA LYS A 250 5.11 63.97 67.80
C LYS A 250 5.97 63.24 66.78
N VAL A 251 7.00 63.90 66.25
CA VAL A 251 7.95 63.29 65.31
C VAL A 251 8.88 62.38 66.10
N LEU A 252 8.84 61.07 65.82
CA LEU A 252 9.71 60.09 66.47
C LEU A 252 11.02 59.92 65.71
N LYS A 253 10.96 59.93 64.38
CA LYS A 253 12.12 59.69 63.51
C LYS A 253 11.96 60.36 62.15
N VAL A 254 13.05 60.88 61.60
CA VAL A 254 13.14 61.44 60.23
C VAL A 254 14.18 60.62 59.47
N ASN A 255 13.76 59.89 58.43
CA ASN A 255 14.63 59.05 57.58
C ASN A 255 14.89 59.71 56.22
#